data_AF-A0A7V8IQ06-F1
#
_entry.id   AF-A0A7V8IQ06-F1
#
_cell.length_a   1.000
_cell.length_b   1.000
_cell.length_c   1.000
_cell.angle_alpha   90.00
_cell.angle_beta   90.00
_cell.angle_gamma   90.00
#
_symmetry.space_group_name_H-M   'P 1'
#
loop_
_entity.id
_entity.type
_entity.pdbx_description
1 polymer ?
#
loop_
_entity_poly.entity_id
_entity_poly.type
_entity_poly.pdbx_seq_one_letter_code
_entity_poly.pdbx_strand_id
1 'polypeptide(L)' 'MEGDFCTSEGARRLKTKIQEYWRDRGYDVSVELVDEGFVPAMRSGRTDVRSDMINGLPRRRAATEQA' A
#
# COMPACT_ATOMS: atom_id res chain seq x y z
N MET A 1 -20.10 3.32 6.53
CA MET A 1 -18.76 3.92 6.72
C MET A 1 -17.79 3.19 5.79
N GLU A 2 -17.98 3.40 4.50
CA GLU A 2 -17.21 2.77 3.44
C GLU A 2 -16.20 3.82 2.97
N GLY A 3 -14.90 3.54 3.06
CA GLY A 3 -13.85 4.45 2.60
C GLY A 3 -13.16 5.34 3.64
N ASP A 4 -13.29 5.06 4.95
CA ASP A 4 -12.38 5.69 5.93
C ASP A 4 -11.01 5.02 5.88
N PHE A 5 -10.07 5.66 5.18
CA PHE A 5 -8.68 5.24 5.05
C PHE A 5 -7.73 5.96 6.02
N CYS A 6 -8.26 6.86 6.87
CA CYS A 6 -7.47 7.68 7.80
C CYS A 6 -7.31 7.02 9.18
N THR A 7 -7.40 5.69 9.23
CA THR A 7 -7.20 4.87 10.42
C THR A 7 -6.15 3.79 10.15
N SER A 8 -5.57 3.18 11.19
CA SER A 8 -4.62 2.07 11.01
C SER A 8 -5.25 0.88 10.28
N GLU A 9 -6.53 0.59 10.53
CA GLU A 9 -7.29 -0.42 9.78
C GLU A 9 -7.50 0.01 8.32
N GLY A 10 -7.85 1.28 8.10
CA GLY A 10 -7.98 1.88 6.78
C GLY A 10 -6.70 1.75 5.95
N ALA A 11 -5.54 2.02 6.56
CA ALA A 11 -4.24 1.86 5.93
C ALA A 11 -3.95 0.39 5.54
N ARG A 12 -4.30 -0.58 6.40
CA ARG A 12 -4.19 -2.02 6.07
C ARG A 12 -5.08 -2.40 4.90
N ARG A 13 -6.34 -1.93 4.88
CA ARG A 13 -7.25 -2.15 3.75
C ARG A 13 -6.72 -1.52 2.46
N LEU A 14 -6.15 -0.32 2.55
CA LEU A 14 -5.57 0.36 1.39
C LEU A 14 -4.36 -0.41 0.84
N LYS A 15 -3.46 -0.89 1.71
CA LYS A 15 -2.36 -1.78 1.34
C LYS A 15 -2.85 -2.99 0.56
N THR A 16 -3.80 -3.75 1.13
CA THR A 16 -4.34 -4.95 0.48
C THR A 16 -4.96 -4.63 -0.88
N LYS A 17 -5.77 -3.58 -0.94
CA LYS A 17 -6.45 -3.15 -2.18
C LYS A 17 -5.47 -2.80 -3.31
N ILE A 18 -4.37 -2.11 -2.99
CA ILE A 18 -3.34 -1.76 -3.99
C ILE A 18 -2.65 -3.03 -4.51
N GLN A 19 -2.30 -3.95 -3.60
CA GLN A 19 -1.60 -5.19 -3.98
C GLN A 19 -2.49 -6.10 -4.83
N GLU A 20 -3.76 -6.28 -4.46
CA GLU A 20 -4.73 -7.08 -5.21
C GLU A 20 -4.99 -6.49 -6.60
N TYR A 21 -5.19 -5.16 -6.70
CA TYR A 21 -5.43 -4.48 -7.97
C TYR A 21 -4.34 -4.80 -9.02
N TRP A 22 -3.08 -4.81 -8.60
CA TRP A 22 -1.95 -5.10 -9.50
C TRP A 22 -1.73 -6.59 -9.71
N ARG A 23 -1.98 -7.42 -8.69
CA ARG A 23 -1.92 -8.88 -8.80
C ARG A 23 -2.90 -9.40 -9.84
N ASP A 24 -4.12 -8.90 -9.85
CA ASP A 24 -5.15 -9.26 -10.85
C ASP A 24 -4.73 -8.89 -12.29
N ARG A 25 -3.76 -7.98 -12.43
CA ARG A 25 -3.18 -7.54 -13.71
C ARG A 25 -1.85 -8.22 -14.03
N GLY A 26 -1.43 -9.21 -13.23
CA GLY A 26 -0.19 -9.96 -13.43
C GLY A 26 1.07 -9.23 -12.98
N TYR A 27 0.94 -8.26 -12.09
CA TYR A 27 2.06 -7.53 -11.50
C TYR A 27 2.22 -7.87 -10.02
N ASP A 28 3.47 -7.87 -9.56
CA ASP A 28 3.78 -7.98 -8.15
C ASP A 28 4.27 -6.62 -7.63
N VAL A 29 3.64 -6.13 -6.58
CA VAL A 29 3.97 -4.85 -5.94
C VAL A 29 4.08 -5.04 -4.44
N SER A 30 5.14 -4.47 -3.87
CA SER A 30 5.31 -4.41 -2.42
C SER A 30 4.68 -3.12 -1.90
N VAL A 31 3.83 -3.26 -0.89
CA VAL A 31 3.27 -2.12 -0.15
C VAL A 31 3.52 -2.35 1.34
N GLU A 32 4.14 -1.39 1.99
CA GLU A 32 4.52 -1.41 3.39
C GLU A 32 3.73 -0.35 4.16
N LEU A 33 3.43 -0.65 5.43
CA LEU A 33 2.87 0.30 6.37
C LEU A 33 3.96 0.68 7.35
N VAL A 34 4.24 1.98 7.45
CA VAL A 34 5.23 2.51 8.39
C VAL A 34 4.49 3.38 9.39
N ASP A 35 4.46 2.94 10.65
CA ASP A 35 3.89 3.71 11.75
C ASP A 35 4.98 4.63 12.33
N GLU A 36 4.79 5.93 12.16
CA GLU A 36 5.71 6.98 12.64
C GLU A 36 5.22 7.58 13.97
N GLY A 37 4.10 7.07 14.52
CA GLY A 37 3.51 7.59 15.75
C GLY A 37 3.09 9.05 15.62
N PHE A 38 3.20 9.81 16.72
CA PHE A 38 2.79 11.22 16.76
C PHE A 38 3.83 12.13 16.08
N VAL A 39 3.40 12.87 15.05
CA VAL A 39 4.23 13.83 14.33
C VAL A 39 3.86 15.27 14.75
N PRO A 40 4.73 16.01 15.48
CA PRO A 40 4.38 17.30 16.07
C PRO A 40 3.91 18.35 15.06
N ALA A 41 4.50 18.39 13.87
CA ALA A 41 4.14 19.34 12.81
C ALA A 41 2.71 19.13 12.29
N MET A 42 2.22 17.88 12.30
CA MET A 42 0.88 17.51 11.85
C MET A 42 -0.15 17.49 12.99
N ARG A 43 0.33 17.46 14.24
CA ARG A 43 -0.50 17.30 15.45
C ARG A 43 -1.38 16.04 15.38
N SER A 44 -0.90 14.99 14.73
CA SER A 44 -1.61 13.73 14.53
C SER A 44 -0.65 12.55 14.53
N GLY A 45 -1.21 11.35 14.73
CA GLY A 45 -0.53 10.10 14.37
C GLY A 45 -0.34 10.02 12.86
N ARG A 46 0.78 9.47 12.39
CA ARG A 46 1.04 9.26 10.96
C ARG A 46 1.37 7.80 10.68
N THR A 47 0.59 7.20 9.79
CA THR A 47 0.90 5.90 9.18
C THR A 47 1.11 6.11 7.69
N ASP A 48 2.31 5.84 7.21
CA ASP A 48 2.64 5.96 5.78
C ASP A 48 2.34 4.64 5.06
N VAL A 49 1.80 4.75 3.84
CA VAL A 49 1.66 3.64 2.89
C VAL A 49 2.73 3.80 1.82
N ARG A 50 3.79 2.98 1.87
CA ARG A 50 4.94 3.08 0.97
C ARG A 50 4.91 1.95 -0.06
N SER A 51 4.97 2.29 -1.34
CA SER A 51 5.02 1.29 -2.42
C SER A 51 6.36 1.32 -3.15
N ASP A 52 6.75 0.19 -3.74
CA ASP A 52 7.98 0.08 -4.55
C ASP A 52 7.78 0.46 -6.03
N MET A 53 6.59 0.97 -6.36
CA MET A 53 6.23 1.46 -7.69
C MET A 53 6.93 2.77 -8.02
N ILE A 54 7.20 3.02 -9.30
CA ILE A 54 7.79 4.29 -9.77
C ILE A 54 6.72 5.04 -10.54
N ASN A 55 6.45 6.28 -10.15
CA ASN A 55 5.39 7.12 -10.75
C ASN A 55 4.03 6.40 -10.80
N GLY A 56 3.75 5.55 -9.80
CA GLY A 56 2.51 4.76 -9.71
C GLY A 56 2.46 3.52 -10.60
N LEU A 57 3.54 3.15 -11.28
CA LEU A 57 3.62 1.96 -12.12
C LEU A 57 4.46 0.85 -11.48
N PRO A 58 4.02 -0.42 -11.57
CA PRO A 58 4.76 -1.58 -11.08
C PRO A 58 6.02 -1.81 -11.91
N ARG A 59 7.08 -2.27 -11.25
CA ARG A 59 8.38 -2.55 -11.90
C ARG A 59 8.57 -4.02 -12.28
N ARG A 60 7.81 -4.93 -11.68
CA ARG A 60 7.98 -6.38 -11.82
C ARG A 60 6.67 -7.00 -12.23
N ARG A 61 6.69 -7.83 -13.28
CA ARG A 61 5.61 -8.78 -13.50
C ARG A 61 5.68 -9.84 -12.41
N ALA A 62 4.52 -10.30 -11.95
CA ALA A 62 4.46 -11.49 -11.13
C ALA A 62 5.15 -12.61 -11.93
N ALA A 63 6.15 -13.25 -11.33
CA ALA A 63 6.79 -14.39 -11.97
C ALA A 63 5.69 -15.41 -12.27
N THR A 64 5.40 -15.62 -13.55
CA THR A 64 4.56 -16.74 -13.95
C THR A 64 5.33 -17.97 -13.51
N GLU A 65 4.82 -18.71 -12.53
CA GLU A 65 5.35 -20.04 -12.21
C GLU A 65 5.47 -20.78 -13.54
N GLN A 66 6.72 -21.04 -13.95
CA GLN A 66 6.97 -21.92 -15.08
C GLN A 66 6.43 -23.29 -14.67
N ALA A 67 5.53 -23.82 -15.51
CA ALA A 67 4.84 -25.10 -15.33
C ALA A 67 5.78 -26.27 -15.06
#